data_AF-A0A2T6BGR0-F1
#
_entry.id   AF-A0A2T6BGR0-F1
#
_cell.length_a   1.000
_cell.length_b   1.000
_cell.length_c   1.000
_cell.angle_alpha   90.00
_cell.angle_beta   90.00
_cell.angle_gamma   90.00
#
_symmetry.space_group_name_H-M   'P 1'
#
loop_
_entity.id
_entity.type
_entity.pdbx_description
1 polymer ?
#
loop_
_entity_poly.entity_id
_entity_poly.type
_entity_poly.pdbx_seq_one_letter_code
_entity_poly.pdbx_strand_id
1 'polypeptide(L)' 'MEVNYFCRYCNSTIGRIDHDGVTEVQLGFHWLTPEERKDIISYDSDGRTTVRVVCETCQEMLNRNPELSLLSRPLQ' A
#
# COMPACT_ATOMS: atom_id res chain seq x y z
N MET A 1 17.30 -1.52 0.37
CA MET A 1 16.05 -1.51 1.17
C MET A 1 15.04 -2.47 0.56
N GLU A 2 14.23 -3.14 1.37
CA GLU A 2 13.17 -4.04 0.89
C GLU A 2 11.82 -3.35 1.06
N VAL A 3 11.03 -3.23 -0.01
CA VAL A 3 9.69 -2.62 0.02
C VAL A 3 8.65 -3.64 -0.43
N ASN A 4 7.67 -3.92 0.42
CA ASN A 4 6.60 -4.85 0.15
C ASN A 4 5.27 -4.09 0.01
N TYR A 5 4.56 -4.32 -1.09
CA TYR A 5 3.26 -3.72 -1.35
C TYR A 5 2.15 -4.72 -1.05
N PHE A 6 1.23 -4.33 -0.17
CA PHE A 6 0.07 -5.13 0.20
C PHE A 6 -1.22 -4.36 -0.04
N CYS A 7 -2.27 -5.09 -0.39
CA CYS A 7 -3.60 -4.50 -0.48
C CYS A 7 -4.17 -4.20 0.91
N ARG A 8 -4.70 -3.00 1.13
CA ARG A 8 -5.36 -2.58 2.38
C ARG A 8 -6.63 -3.40 2.68
N TYR A 9 -7.34 -3.82 1.64
CA TYR A 9 -8.67 -4.45 1.78
C TYR A 9 -8.61 -5.98 1.81
N CYS A 10 -7.97 -6.59 0.80
CA CYS A 10 -7.89 -8.04 0.68
C CYS A 10 -6.57 -8.64 1.21
N ASN A 11 -5.64 -7.80 1.70
CA ASN A 11 -4.33 -8.24 2.20
C ASN A 11 -3.46 -9.01 1.19
N SER A 12 -3.83 -9.03 -0.09
CA SER A 12 -3.06 -9.68 -1.15
C SER A 12 -1.73 -8.97 -1.36
N THR A 13 -0.69 -9.75 -1.65
CA THR A 13 0.63 -9.21 -2.02
C THR A 13 0.55 -8.68 -3.45
N ILE A 14 0.84 -7.40 -3.63
CA ILE A 14 0.80 -6.74 -4.94
C ILE A 14 2.17 -6.84 -5.60
N GLY A 15 3.24 -6.70 -4.82
CA GLY A 15 4.60 -6.81 -5.32
C GLY A 15 5.64 -6.54 -4.24
N ARG A 16 6.89 -6.84 -4.58
CA ARG A 16 8.06 -6.58 -3.75
C ARG A 16 9.14 -5.92 -4.59
N ILE A 17 9.77 -4.89 -4.02
CA ILE A 17 10.94 -4.23 -4.57
C ILE A 17 12.11 -4.54 -3.64
N ASP A 18 13.06 -5.31 -4.14
CA ASP A 18 14.28 -5.69 -3.45
C ASP A 18 15.46 -5.17 -4.28
N HIS A 19 15.83 -3.92 -4.07
CA HIS A 19 16.90 -3.30 -4.84
C HIS A 19 17.70 -2.34 -3.96
N ASP A 20 19.02 -2.43 -4.05
CA ASP A 20 19.95 -1.74 -3.16
C ASP A 20 20.02 -0.22 -3.41
N GLY A 21 19.52 0.25 -4.56
CA GLY A 21 19.59 1.66 -4.97
C GLY A 21 18.25 2.41 -5.06
N VAL A 22 17.14 1.81 -4.63
CA VAL A 22 15.83 2.47 -4.72
C VAL A 22 15.72 3.52 -3.62
N THR A 23 15.36 4.75 -4.00
CA THR A 23 15.14 5.86 -3.06
C THR A 23 13.66 6.15 -2.88
N GLU A 24 13.30 6.73 -1.74
CA GLU A 24 11.92 7.11 -1.44
C GLU A 24 11.33 8.10 -2.46
N VAL A 25 12.19 8.91 -3.07
CA VAL A 25 11.82 9.86 -4.14
C VAL A 25 11.40 9.11 -5.41
N GLN A 26 12.14 8.06 -5.79
CA GLN A 26 11.78 7.22 -6.95
C GLN A 26 10.50 6.42 -6.72
N LEU A 27 10.21 6.08 -5.46
CA LEU A 27 8.96 5.44 -5.05
C LEU A 27 7.81 6.43 -4.90
N GLY A 28 8.08 7.73 -5.00
CA GLY A 28 7.08 8.78 -4.85
C GLY A 28 6.58 8.99 -3.42
N PHE A 29 7.22 8.41 -2.40
CA PHE A 29 6.80 8.60 -1.00
C PHE A 29 6.94 10.05 -0.54
N HIS A 30 7.75 10.86 -1.23
CA HIS A 30 7.86 12.29 -0.96
C HIS A 30 6.54 13.05 -1.20
N TRP A 31 5.63 12.53 -2.03
CA TRP A 31 4.33 13.14 -2.28
C TRP A 31 3.32 12.92 -1.15
N LEU A 32 3.59 11.97 -0.25
CA LEU A 32 2.72 11.69 0.88
C LEU A 32 2.94 12.72 1.98
N THR A 33 1.84 13.19 2.57
CA THR A 33 1.91 13.95 3.81
C THR A 33 2.45 13.07 4.95
N PRO A 34 3.01 13.66 6.03
CA PRO A 34 3.50 12.87 7.16
C PRO A 34 2.44 11.95 7.79
N GLU A 35 1.17 12.39 7.77
CA GLU A 35 0.02 11.65 8.28
C GLU A 35 -0.30 10.46 7.39
N GLU A 36 -0.41 10.66 6.08
CA GLU A 36 -0.60 9.57 5.11
C GLU A 36 0.55 8.58 5.16
N ARG A 37 1.78 9.07 5.27
CA ARG A 37 2.96 8.21 5.36
C ARG A 37 2.88 7.29 6.58
N LYS A 38 2.34 7.76 7.71
CA LYS A 38 2.14 6.97 8.92
C LYS A 38 1.03 5.92 8.79
N ASP A 39 -0.01 6.21 8.00
CA ASP A 39 -1.14 5.31 7.77
C ASP A 39 -0.86 4.27 6.67
N ILE A 40 -0.14 4.68 5.62
CA ILE A 40 0.13 3.89 4.41
C ILE A 40 1.43 3.09 4.54
N ILE A 41 2.46 3.66 5.17
CA ILE A 41 3.81 3.06 5.24
C ILE A 41 4.14 2.63 6.67
N SER A 42 4.60 1.40 6.82
CA SER A 42 5.09 0.84 8.08
C SER A 42 6.54 0.39 7.90
N TYR A 43 7.41 0.83 8.80
CA TYR A 43 8.81 0.40 8.84
C TYR A 43 8.98 -0.68 9.89
N ASP A 44 9.60 -1.78 9.49
CA ASP A 44 9.94 -2.88 10.38
C ASP A 44 11.34 -2.72 10.96
N SER A 45 11.61 -3.39 12.08
CA SER A 45 12.90 -3.30 12.78
C SER A 45 14.04 -3.91 11.97
N ASP A 46 13.70 -4.80 11.02
CA ASP A 46 14.60 -5.46 10.07
C ASP A 46 14.97 -4.56 8.87
N GLY A 47 14.49 -3.31 8.82
CA GLY A 47 14.71 -2.40 7.70
C GLY A 47 13.80 -2.66 6.49
N ARG A 48 12.75 -3.46 6.69
CA ARG A 48 11.71 -3.72 5.67
C ARG A 48 10.66 -2.62 5.72
N THR A 49 10.25 -2.16 4.55
CA THR A 49 9.18 -1.18 4.39
C THR A 49 7.93 -1.88 3.87
N THR A 50 6.82 -1.71 4.55
CA THR A 50 5.52 -2.24 4.13
C THR A 50 4.64 -1.09 3.70
N VAL A 51 4.12 -1.15 2.47
CA VAL A 51 3.25 -0.12 1.89
C VAL A 51 1.88 -0.72 1.65
N ARG A 52 0.84 -0.09 2.20
CA ARG A 52 -0.56 -0.51 2.07
C ARG A 52 -1.26 0.31 0.99
N VAL A 53 -1.57 -0.30 -0.14
CA VAL A 53 -2.28 0.35 -1.26
C VAL A 53 -3.56 -0.41 -1.62
N VAL A 54 -4.33 0.07 -2.58
CA VAL A 54 -5.51 -0.64 -3.09
C VAL A 54 -5.09 -1.41 -4.35
N CYS A 55 -5.30 -2.72 -4.40
CA CYS A 55 -5.01 -3.48 -5.62
C CYS A 55 -6.05 -3.20 -6.71
N GLU A 56 -5.71 -3.49 -7.97
CA GLU A 56 -6.58 -3.26 -9.13
C GLU A 56 -7.98 -3.87 -8.96
N THR A 57 -8.06 -5.10 -8.45
CA THR A 57 -9.35 -5.77 -8.20
C THR A 57 -10.20 -5.03 -7.16
N CYS A 58 -9.60 -4.60 -6.06
CA CYS A 58 -10.33 -3.82 -5.04
C CYS A 58 -10.76 -2.46 -5.60
N GLN A 59 -9.89 -1.83 -6.40
CA GLN A 59 -10.15 -0.54 -7.01
C GLN A 59 -11.31 -0.61 -8.01
N GLU A 60 -11.34 -1.65 -8.85
CA GLU A 60 -12.44 -1.88 -9.79
C GLU A 60 -13.77 -2.12 -9.05
N MET A 61 -13.75 -2.90 -7.98
CA MET A 61 -14.95 -3.18 -7.18
C MET A 61 -15.47 -1.92 -6.49
N LEU A 62 -14.59 -1.09 -5.93
CA LEU A 62 -14.94 0.21 -5.36
C LEU A 62 -15.48 1.18 -6.42
N ASN A 63 -14.95 1.13 -7.64
CA ASN A 63 -15.45 1.97 -8.74
C ASN A 63 -16.87 1.55 -9.17
N ARG A 64 -17.13 0.24 -9.24
CA ARG A 64 -18.45 -0.31 -9.59
C ARG A 64 -19.47 -0.18 -8.46
N ASN A 65 -19.02 -0.26 -7.20
CA ASN A 65 -19.86 -0.25 -6.00
C ASN A 65 -19.23 0.70 -4.96
N PRO A 66 -19.44 2.03 -5.08
CA PRO A 66 -18.81 3.01 -4.21
C PRO A 66 -19.22 2.86 -2.73
N GLU A 67 -20.38 2.25 -2.46
CA GLU A 67 -20.85 1.92 -1.10
C GLU A 67 -19.91 0.99 -0.33
N LEU A 68 -19.11 0.19 -1.03
CA LEU A 68 -18.13 -0.71 -0.42
C LEU A 68 -17.00 0.05 0.31
N SER A 69 -16.81 1.34 0.02
CA SER A 69 -15.86 2.19 0.73
C SER A 69 -16.20 2.39 2.22
N LEU A 70 -17.47 2.20 2.59
CA LEU A 70 -17.94 2.27 3.98
C LEU A 70 -17.58 1.00 4.78
N LEU A 71 -17.18 -0.07 4.10
CA LEU A 71 -16.82 -1.33 4.71
C LEU A 71 -15.30 -1.42 4.89
N SER A 72 -14.87 -1.79 6.10
CA SER A 72 -13.45 -1.99 6.39
C SER A 72 -12.83 -3.14 5.58
N ARG A 73 -13.64 -4.10 5.14
CA ARG A 73 -13.23 -5.29 4.37
C ARG A 73 -14.28 -5.66 3.32
N PRO A 74 -14.24 -5.04 2.12
CA PRO A 74 -15.28 -5.21 1.11
C PRO A 74 -15.26 -6.55 0.36
N LEU A 75 -14.21 -7.38 0.53
CA LEU A 75 -13.98 -8.60 -0.26
C LEU A 75 -13.81 -9.88 0.60
N GLN A 76 -14.26 -9.87 1.85
CA GLN A 76 -14.16 -11.04 2.73
C GLN A 76 -15.45 -11.87 2.72
#